data_AF-A0A2E0R2X1-F1
#
_entry.id   AF-A0A2E0R2X1-F1
#
_cell.length_a   1.000
_cell.length_b   1.000
_cell.length_c   1.000
_cell.angle_alpha   90.00
_cell.angle_beta   90.00
_cell.angle_gamma   90.00
#
_symmetry.space_group_name_H-M   'P 1'
#
loop_
_entity.id
_entity.type
_entity.pdbx_description
1 polymer ?
#
loop_
_entity_poly.entity_id
_entity_poly.type
_entity_poly.pdbx_seq_one_letter_code
_entity_poly.pdbx_strand_id
1 'polypeptide(L)'
;MNRSFFVRGATAVHASLAALCLGVFSTSLFSAPHPPTPEEVFFPVPANLVSNDHPDPTPELLARPGYAQADSDDVLTLVGFVYKPEEADDNDVLPAVILLHGSSGLWSSSDMDNGVSFQYREWAEELTDLGYLVLMADSYHPRGISGGFGGRRPHFDPSLDDSSCSPNYERPKDVVAALQYLASRGDVDTNHIGILSFSQGAQTALNAVLDPTIDLSPYEETYIDQGGSTTHQVDSPIRIPNGTPFPKVVAAYYPGCGFFNYHGSPNNTAEGRYMPDTRTKVIMFHGTEDSLMGVDDPDATPLTGDLFPSKLVTASRAHANANGFADPFIHHYLFDHADHSFDNYSVKIEPEVNWGTDEESPDEAAKRIARRETLKQFAWFLKGIPIPVTPAFPSLPNVKAPNSGTGKAAGTKIAIEWNGETDLGYKVSWSPDGQSWDALSPVLFDKGRGIKFHIDPAFTQRGELALEVIPGPAPWTDARNLNSIRFIEENVRHSGR
;
A
#
# COMPACT_ATOMS: atom_id res chain seq x y z
N MET A 1 -62.39 45.41 -47.94
CA MET A 1 -63.57 44.78 -48.56
C MET A 1 -63.66 43.35 -48.07
N ASN A 2 -64.82 42.94 -47.52
CA ASN A 2 -65.35 41.57 -47.45
C ASN A 2 -64.50 40.46 -46.80
N ARG A 3 -65.02 39.51 -46.02
CA ARG A 3 -66.36 39.16 -45.50
C ARG A 3 -66.17 37.97 -44.53
N SER A 4 -67.00 37.93 -43.49
CA SER A 4 -67.69 36.75 -42.89
C SER A 4 -66.87 35.61 -42.24
N PHE A 5 -66.98 35.35 -40.91
CA PHE A 5 -68.07 34.67 -40.13
C PHE A 5 -68.17 33.14 -40.39
N PHE A 6 -68.36 32.18 -39.46
CA PHE A 6 -68.88 32.11 -38.06
C PHE A 6 -68.46 30.73 -37.42
N VAL A 7 -68.01 30.72 -36.14
CA VAL A 7 -68.37 29.80 -34.98
C VAL A 7 -67.87 28.32 -34.91
N ARG A 8 -67.36 27.75 -33.77
CA ARG A 8 -67.94 27.64 -32.39
C ARG A 8 -66.92 27.12 -31.31
N GLY A 9 -67.00 27.66 -30.07
CA GLY A 9 -66.69 27.01 -28.75
C GLY A 9 -65.22 27.05 -28.25
N ALA A 10 -64.78 27.96 -27.37
CA ALA A 10 -64.83 27.93 -25.87
C ALA A 10 -64.26 26.62 -25.28
N THR A 11 -63.17 26.56 -24.48
CA THR A 11 -62.66 27.44 -23.40
C THR A 11 -61.14 27.28 -23.22
N ALA A 12 -60.42 28.37 -22.95
CA ALA A 12 -58.96 28.40 -22.74
C ALA A 12 -58.58 28.31 -21.25
N VAL A 13 -57.54 27.52 -20.97
CA VAL A 13 -56.93 27.27 -19.66
C VAL A 13 -56.20 28.53 -19.18
N HIS A 14 -56.56 29.00 -17.97
CA HIS A 14 -55.91 30.10 -17.28
C HIS A 14 -54.63 29.63 -16.56
N ALA A 15 -53.51 30.30 -16.85
CA ALA A 15 -52.36 30.36 -15.98
C ALA A 15 -52.38 31.71 -15.25
N SER A 16 -52.28 31.72 -13.91
CA SER A 16 -51.46 32.67 -13.10
C SER A 16 -51.84 32.73 -11.62
N LEU A 17 -50.79 32.85 -10.80
CA LEU A 17 -50.67 33.32 -9.40
C LEU A 17 -51.12 32.42 -8.23
N ALA A 18 -50.14 31.98 -7.42
CA ALA A 18 -50.04 32.34 -5.98
C ALA A 18 -48.70 31.93 -5.32
N ALA A 19 -48.07 32.92 -4.68
CA ALA A 19 -47.18 32.87 -3.50
C ALA A 19 -45.86 32.05 -3.53
N LEU A 20 -44.75 32.75 -3.82
CA LEU A 20 -43.40 32.32 -3.47
C LEU A 20 -43.05 32.84 -2.06
N CYS A 21 -42.88 31.94 -1.09
CA CYS A 21 -42.27 32.27 0.20
C CYS A 21 -40.76 32.42 0.00
N LEU A 22 -40.23 33.63 0.20
CA LEU A 22 -38.79 33.86 0.29
C LEU A 22 -38.26 33.26 1.60
N GLY A 23 -37.74 32.04 1.53
CA GLY A 23 -36.76 31.54 2.48
C GLY A 23 -35.38 32.03 2.04
N VAL A 24 -34.71 32.78 2.90
CA VAL A 24 -33.31 33.20 2.70
C VAL A 24 -32.44 31.96 2.84
N PHE A 25 -32.13 31.30 1.73
CA PHE A 25 -30.99 30.39 1.68
C PHE A 25 -29.73 31.26 1.60
N SER A 26 -29.03 31.37 2.73
CA SER A 26 -27.62 31.78 2.71
C SER A 26 -26.88 30.73 1.90
N THR A 27 -26.58 31.04 0.64
CA THR A 27 -25.57 30.32 -0.13
C THR A 27 -24.23 30.66 0.49
N SER A 28 -23.87 29.94 1.54
CA SER A 28 -22.47 29.82 1.94
C SER A 28 -21.77 29.16 0.75
N LEU A 29 -21.10 29.97 -0.06
CA LEU A 29 -20.09 29.49 -0.97
C LEU A 29 -19.05 28.81 -0.08
N PHE A 30 -19.11 27.48 0.04
CA PHE A 30 -17.96 26.71 0.46
C PHE A 30 -16.89 27.01 -0.59
N SER A 31 -15.89 27.83 -0.25
CA SER A 31 -14.62 27.75 -0.97
C SER A 31 -14.19 26.30 -0.89
N ALA A 32 -13.72 25.75 -2.02
CA ALA A 32 -12.92 24.53 -1.93
C ALA A 32 -11.83 24.79 -0.87
N PRO A 33 -11.55 23.81 0.03
CA PRO A 33 -10.44 23.95 0.96
C PRO A 33 -9.21 24.37 0.16
N HIS A 34 -8.49 25.38 0.65
CA HIS A 34 -7.15 25.59 0.11
C HIS A 34 -6.34 24.33 0.44
N PRO A 35 -5.51 23.82 -0.48
CA PRO A 35 -4.62 22.73 -0.12
C PRO A 35 -3.74 23.20 1.06
N PRO A 36 -3.53 22.36 2.09
CA PRO A 36 -2.74 22.74 3.25
C PRO A 36 -1.37 23.22 2.76
N THR A 37 -0.93 24.38 3.26
CA THR A 37 0.40 24.90 2.90
C THR A 37 1.44 24.01 3.60
N PRO A 38 2.28 23.28 2.85
CA PRO A 38 3.23 22.38 3.47
C PRO A 38 4.34 23.14 4.20
N GLU A 39 4.78 22.59 5.32
CA GLU A 39 5.97 23.03 6.04
C GLU A 39 7.20 22.45 5.33
N GLU A 40 8.10 23.30 4.81
CA GLU A 40 9.41 22.85 4.33
C GLU A 40 10.34 22.61 5.52
N VAL A 41 10.97 21.44 5.55
CA VAL A 41 11.73 20.97 6.72
C VAL A 41 13.10 20.46 6.30
N PHE A 42 14.07 20.60 7.19
CA PHE A 42 15.42 20.07 7.02
C PHE A 42 15.77 19.17 8.19
N PHE A 43 16.28 17.97 7.91
CA PHE A 43 16.64 17.03 8.95
C PHE A 43 17.85 16.17 8.56
N PRO A 44 18.81 15.99 9.48
CA PRO A 44 20.05 15.29 9.18
C PRO A 44 19.85 13.77 9.11
N VAL A 45 20.55 13.13 8.18
CA VAL A 45 20.80 11.69 8.26
C VAL A 45 21.80 11.44 9.40
N PRO A 46 21.54 10.49 10.31
CA PRO A 46 22.43 10.24 11.44
C PRO A 46 23.86 9.99 10.98
N ALA A 47 24.83 10.74 11.51
CA ALA A 47 26.22 10.69 11.07
C ALA A 47 26.84 9.29 11.14
N ASN A 48 26.37 8.43 12.06
CA ASN A 48 26.84 7.05 12.17
C ASN A 48 26.29 6.11 11.08
N LEU A 49 25.36 6.58 10.24
CA LEU A 49 24.79 5.84 9.11
C LEU A 49 25.40 6.28 7.78
N VAL A 50 25.95 7.48 7.71
CA VAL A 50 26.66 7.99 6.53
C VAL A 50 28.02 7.29 6.47
N SER A 51 28.13 6.24 5.64
CA SER A 51 29.33 5.42 5.46
C SER A 51 30.20 5.86 4.28
N ASN A 52 29.62 6.64 3.36
CA ASN A 52 30.22 7.07 2.12
C ASN A 52 30.38 8.60 2.10
N ASP A 53 31.45 9.09 1.47
CA ASP A 53 31.54 10.52 1.12
C ASP A 53 30.32 10.85 0.26
N HIS A 54 29.47 11.76 0.75
CA HIS A 54 28.30 12.21 0.01
C HIS A 54 28.69 13.44 -0.84
N PRO A 55 28.21 13.53 -2.09
CA PRO A 55 28.47 14.72 -2.90
C PRO A 55 27.83 15.95 -2.26
N ASP A 56 28.42 17.12 -2.52
CA ASP A 56 27.87 18.41 -2.08
C ASP A 56 26.42 18.58 -2.58
N PRO A 57 25.52 19.18 -1.78
CA PRO A 57 24.15 19.47 -2.18
C PRO A 57 24.08 20.31 -3.48
N THR A 58 22.99 20.16 -4.23
CA THR A 58 22.87 20.93 -5.49
C THR A 58 22.80 22.44 -5.23
N PRO A 59 23.20 23.28 -6.20
CA PRO A 59 23.10 24.74 -6.07
C PRO A 59 21.67 25.23 -5.77
N GLU A 60 20.65 24.56 -6.32
CA GLU A 60 19.24 24.90 -6.08
C GLU A 60 18.87 24.69 -4.60
N LEU A 61 19.33 23.58 -4.00
CA LEU A 61 19.08 23.30 -2.59
C LEU A 61 19.89 24.23 -1.66
N LEU A 62 21.15 24.50 -1.99
CA LEU A 62 21.98 25.47 -1.25
C LEU A 62 21.38 26.89 -1.22
N ALA A 63 20.60 27.25 -2.25
CA ALA A 63 19.90 28.53 -2.33
C ALA A 63 18.61 28.59 -1.48
N ARG A 64 18.12 27.45 -0.95
CA ARG A 64 16.92 27.41 -0.11
C ARG A 64 17.16 28.12 1.23
N PRO A 65 16.27 29.03 1.65
CA PRO A 65 16.38 29.68 2.95
C PRO A 65 16.44 28.66 4.09
N GLY A 66 17.45 28.75 4.94
CA GLY A 66 17.60 27.87 6.12
C GLY A 66 18.40 26.60 5.87
N TYR A 67 18.60 26.16 4.62
CA TYR A 67 19.28 24.90 4.33
C TYR A 67 20.77 24.95 4.71
N ALA A 68 21.50 25.98 4.27
CA ALA A 68 22.92 26.13 4.58
C ALA A 68 23.23 26.23 6.08
N GLN A 69 22.26 26.67 6.90
CA GLN A 69 22.38 26.64 8.35
C GLN A 69 22.12 25.26 8.94
N ALA A 70 21.25 24.46 8.32
CA ALA A 70 20.95 23.09 8.75
C ALA A 70 22.09 22.11 8.37
N ASP A 71 22.79 22.39 7.28
CA ASP A 71 23.86 21.56 6.69
C ASP A 71 25.27 21.89 7.23
N SER A 72 25.39 22.53 8.40
CA SER A 72 26.61 23.24 8.81
C SER A 72 27.82 22.39 9.24
N ASP A 73 27.73 21.06 9.20
CA ASP A 73 28.70 20.13 9.81
C ASP A 73 29.15 18.96 8.90
N ASP A 74 29.10 19.08 7.57
CA ASP A 74 29.33 17.96 6.62
C ASP A 74 28.44 16.74 6.94
N VAL A 75 27.23 16.99 7.43
CA VAL A 75 26.22 15.97 7.73
C VAL A 75 25.17 16.03 6.64
N LEU A 76 25.03 14.95 5.88
CA LEU A 76 23.99 14.80 4.86
C LEU A 76 22.63 15.23 5.43
N THR A 77 22.12 16.37 4.97
CA THR A 77 20.87 16.96 5.46
C THR A 77 19.80 16.88 4.39
N LEU A 78 18.72 16.16 4.68
CA LEU A 78 17.58 16.00 3.77
C LEU A 78 16.70 17.25 3.79
N VAL A 79 16.12 17.58 2.64
CA VAL A 79 14.98 18.50 2.53
C VAL A 79 13.69 17.71 2.36
N GLY A 80 12.62 18.19 2.97
CA GLY A 80 11.32 17.55 2.85
C GLY A 80 10.16 18.51 3.07
N PHE A 81 8.96 17.97 2.95
CA PHE A 81 7.71 18.66 3.24
C PHE A 81 6.87 17.88 4.23
N VAL A 82 6.35 18.58 5.22
CA VAL A 82 5.32 18.09 6.11
C VAL A 82 3.98 18.69 5.72
N TYR A 83 3.02 17.81 5.42
CA TYR A 83 1.62 18.16 5.26
C TYR A 83 0.87 17.76 6.54
N LYS A 84 0.11 18.69 7.10
CA LYS A 84 -0.67 18.52 8.33
C LYS A 84 -2.14 18.90 8.07
N PRO A 85 -3.12 18.21 8.68
CA PRO A 85 -4.53 18.58 8.54
C PRO A 85 -4.78 20.01 9.00
N GLU A 86 -5.50 20.82 8.22
CA GLU A 86 -5.76 22.24 8.56
C GLU A 86 -6.54 22.39 9.88
N GLU A 87 -7.40 21.42 10.19
CA GLU A 87 -8.21 21.41 11.41
C GLU A 87 -7.48 20.84 12.63
N ALA A 88 -6.25 20.33 12.47
CA ALA A 88 -5.50 19.76 13.59
C ALA A 88 -4.85 20.86 14.44
N ASP A 89 -5.18 20.87 15.73
CA ASP A 89 -4.61 21.80 16.70
C ASP A 89 -3.15 21.42 17.03
N ASP A 90 -2.44 22.31 17.73
CA ASP A 90 -1.06 22.06 18.21
C ASP A 90 -0.98 20.95 19.27
N ASN A 91 -2.12 20.56 19.85
CA ASN A 91 -2.21 19.49 20.86
C ASN A 91 -2.57 18.13 20.24
N ASP A 92 -2.91 18.08 18.96
CA ASP A 92 -3.25 16.83 18.29
C ASP A 92 -1.97 16.04 17.97
N VAL A 93 -2.00 14.76 18.33
CA VAL A 93 -0.92 13.80 18.06
C VAL A 93 -1.42 12.87 16.96
N LEU A 94 -0.84 13.01 15.77
CA LEU A 94 -1.39 12.43 14.54
C LEU A 94 -0.63 11.17 14.10
N PRO A 95 -1.31 10.13 13.60
CA PRO A 95 -0.62 9.08 12.88
C PRO A 95 0.09 9.68 11.66
N ALA A 96 1.28 9.18 11.34
CA ALA A 96 2.10 9.76 10.28
C ALA A 96 2.35 8.76 9.14
N VAL A 97 2.55 9.29 7.94
CA VAL A 97 2.95 8.52 6.75
C VAL A 97 4.22 9.14 6.17
N ILE A 98 5.27 8.34 6.04
CA ILE A 98 6.44 8.70 5.26
C ILE A 98 6.15 8.32 3.80
N LEU A 99 6.27 9.29 2.89
CA LEU A 99 6.08 9.07 1.46
C LEU A 99 7.43 9.14 0.74
N LEU A 100 7.81 8.05 0.07
CA LEU A 100 9.10 7.90 -0.62
C LEU A 100 8.93 7.96 -2.14
N HIS A 101 9.60 8.92 -2.78
CA HIS A 101 9.55 9.11 -4.23
C HIS A 101 10.26 7.98 -5.01
N GLY A 102 9.82 7.78 -6.25
CA GLY A 102 10.44 6.88 -7.22
C GLY A 102 11.71 7.47 -7.84
N SER A 103 12.17 6.84 -8.91
CA SER A 103 13.41 7.25 -9.60
C SER A 103 13.35 8.69 -10.11
N SER A 104 12.20 9.22 -10.51
CA SER A 104 12.07 10.57 -11.07
C SER A 104 12.31 11.73 -10.08
N GLY A 105 12.48 11.42 -8.79
CA GLY A 105 12.67 12.40 -7.72
C GLY A 105 11.35 12.96 -7.18
N LEU A 106 11.43 13.69 -6.07
CA LEU A 106 10.26 14.29 -5.41
C LEU A 106 9.58 15.38 -6.26
N TRP A 107 10.36 16.09 -7.07
CA TRP A 107 9.98 17.35 -7.70
C TRP A 107 9.43 17.19 -9.11
N SER A 108 8.46 18.04 -9.47
CA SER A 108 7.89 18.08 -10.80
C SER A 108 8.98 18.40 -11.83
N SER A 109 9.05 17.59 -12.90
CA SER A 109 10.11 17.67 -13.91
C SER A 109 11.55 17.62 -13.33
N SER A 110 11.70 17.04 -12.12
CA SER A 110 12.95 16.95 -11.39
C SER A 110 13.59 18.30 -11.05
N ASP A 111 12.77 19.34 -10.93
CA ASP A 111 13.20 20.72 -10.65
C ASP A 111 12.44 21.26 -9.44
N MET A 112 13.20 21.64 -8.41
CA MET A 112 12.68 22.09 -7.11
C MET A 112 11.77 23.32 -7.22
N ASP A 113 11.97 24.18 -8.23
CA ASP A 113 11.18 25.40 -8.43
C ASP A 113 9.78 25.11 -8.95
N ASN A 114 9.56 23.92 -9.54
CA ASN A 114 8.25 23.47 -10.00
C ASN A 114 7.40 22.86 -8.87
N GLY A 115 7.95 22.73 -7.66
CA GLY A 115 7.29 22.14 -6.51
C GLY A 115 7.19 20.61 -6.57
N VAL A 116 6.57 20.02 -5.55
CA VAL A 116 6.38 18.57 -5.42
C VAL A 116 5.57 18.04 -6.61
N SER A 117 5.96 16.88 -7.14
CA SER A 117 5.27 16.24 -8.24
C SER A 117 3.78 16.00 -7.92
N PHE A 118 2.92 16.06 -8.93
CA PHE A 118 1.47 15.96 -8.74
C PHE A 118 1.06 14.67 -8.02
N GLN A 119 1.66 13.53 -8.39
CA GLN A 119 1.37 12.22 -7.81
C GLN A 119 1.58 12.22 -6.29
N TYR A 120 2.70 12.76 -5.81
CA TYR A 120 3.01 12.75 -4.37
C TYR A 120 2.17 13.77 -3.61
N ARG A 121 1.91 14.93 -4.23
CA ARG A 121 1.03 15.94 -3.66
C ARG A 121 -0.42 15.43 -3.51
N GLU A 122 -0.96 14.74 -4.52
CA GLU A 122 -2.32 14.16 -4.47
C GLU A 122 -2.46 13.17 -3.29
N TRP A 123 -1.45 12.33 -3.08
CA TRP A 123 -1.41 11.43 -1.93
C TRP A 123 -1.28 12.18 -0.59
N ALA A 124 -0.43 13.21 -0.54
CA ALA A 124 -0.25 14.01 0.66
C ALA A 124 -1.56 14.72 1.05
N GLU A 125 -2.25 15.34 0.09
CA GLU A 125 -3.54 16.00 0.28
C GLU A 125 -4.61 15.01 0.77
N GLU A 126 -4.77 13.85 0.12
CA GLU A 126 -5.76 12.86 0.55
C GLU A 126 -5.48 12.31 1.96
N LEU A 127 -4.24 11.92 2.24
CA LEU A 127 -3.88 11.39 3.55
C LEU A 127 -4.07 12.46 4.63
N THR A 128 -3.75 13.71 4.30
CA THR A 128 -3.97 14.84 5.19
C THR A 128 -5.46 15.08 5.46
N ASP A 129 -6.31 15.04 4.43
CA ASP A 129 -7.77 15.12 4.55
C ASP A 129 -8.34 13.99 5.40
N LEU A 130 -7.70 12.82 5.37
CA LEU A 130 -8.09 11.70 6.22
C LEU A 130 -7.59 11.86 7.66
N GLY A 131 -6.72 12.82 7.99
CA GLY A 131 -6.19 13.04 9.33
C GLY A 131 -4.85 12.37 9.61
N TYR A 132 -4.01 12.19 8.58
CA TYR A 132 -2.61 11.78 8.74
C TYR A 132 -1.68 13.00 8.61
N LEU A 133 -0.56 12.99 9.33
CA LEU A 133 0.58 13.83 8.99
C LEU A 133 1.40 13.13 7.90
N VAL A 134 1.79 13.83 6.84
CA VAL A 134 2.58 13.24 5.74
C VAL A 134 3.94 13.92 5.67
N LEU A 135 5.01 13.13 5.71
CA LEU A 135 6.37 13.57 5.47
C LEU A 135 6.87 13.02 4.15
N MET A 136 7.28 13.92 3.25
CA MET A 136 7.99 13.59 2.02
C MET A 136 9.42 14.07 2.12
N ALA A 137 10.39 13.21 1.82
CA ALA A 137 11.81 13.56 1.81
C ALA A 137 12.36 13.49 0.39
N ASP A 138 13.22 14.44 0.03
CA ASP A 138 14.01 14.38 -1.19
C ASP A 138 15.35 13.69 -0.91
N SER A 139 15.55 12.52 -1.53
CA SER A 139 16.81 11.79 -1.43
C SER A 139 17.90 12.35 -2.33
N TYR A 140 17.58 13.17 -3.35
CA TYR A 140 18.49 13.44 -4.46
C TYR A 140 19.27 14.75 -4.36
N HIS A 141 18.60 15.89 -4.18
CA HIS A 141 19.29 17.18 -4.14
C HIS A 141 20.30 17.30 -2.98
N PRO A 142 20.07 16.71 -1.79
CA PRO A 142 21.08 16.65 -0.72
C PRO A 142 22.38 15.93 -1.11
N ARG A 143 22.35 15.13 -2.17
CA ARG A 143 23.50 14.35 -2.67
C ARG A 143 24.02 14.90 -4.00
N GLY A 144 23.74 16.17 -4.31
CA GLY A 144 24.23 16.83 -5.53
C GLY A 144 23.57 16.35 -6.82
N ILE A 145 22.45 15.64 -6.73
CA ILE A 145 21.79 15.05 -7.90
C ILE A 145 20.65 15.95 -8.37
N SER A 146 20.95 16.78 -9.38
CA SER A 146 19.96 17.63 -10.07
C SER A 146 19.51 16.97 -11.39
N GLY A 147 18.22 16.61 -11.51
CA GLY A 147 17.63 16.14 -12.77
C GLY A 147 18.22 14.86 -13.39
N GLY A 148 17.72 14.48 -14.57
CA GLY A 148 18.31 13.40 -15.39
C GLY A 148 18.00 11.96 -14.95
N PHE A 149 17.00 11.76 -14.10
CA PHE A 149 16.74 10.45 -13.49
C PHE A 149 16.09 9.39 -14.38
N GLY A 150 15.45 9.79 -15.49
CA GLY A 150 14.77 8.84 -16.39
C GLY A 150 15.69 7.79 -17.03
N GLY A 151 17.02 7.99 -16.98
CA GLY A 151 18.04 7.03 -17.39
C GLY A 151 18.77 6.34 -16.23
N ARG A 152 18.56 6.76 -14.97
CA ARG A 152 19.20 6.16 -13.79
C ARG A 152 18.41 4.91 -13.40
N ARG A 153 18.79 3.80 -14.03
CA ARG A 153 18.30 2.47 -13.71
C ARG A 153 19.35 1.81 -12.83
N PRO A 154 19.05 1.57 -11.53
CA PRO A 154 19.88 0.70 -10.72
C PRO A 154 20.11 -0.59 -11.49
N HIS A 155 21.31 -1.16 -11.40
CA HIS A 155 21.67 -2.43 -12.04
C HIS A 155 21.85 -2.43 -13.59
N PHE A 156 21.75 -1.29 -14.29
CA PHE A 156 21.88 -1.29 -15.77
C PHE A 156 23.23 -0.76 -16.27
N ASP A 157 23.82 0.21 -15.59
CA ASP A 157 25.14 0.75 -15.95
C ASP A 157 25.90 1.09 -14.65
N PRO A 158 26.95 0.34 -14.28
CA PRO A 158 27.69 0.57 -13.04
C PRO A 158 28.45 1.90 -13.02
N SER A 159 28.59 2.60 -14.15
CA SER A 159 29.17 3.96 -14.22
C SER A 159 28.13 5.06 -14.00
N LEU A 160 26.84 4.74 -14.11
CA LEU A 160 25.71 5.65 -13.89
C LEU A 160 24.88 5.26 -12.67
N ASP A 161 25.07 4.06 -12.14
CA ASP A 161 24.39 3.62 -10.94
C ASP A 161 24.93 4.38 -9.73
N ASP A 162 24.00 5.03 -9.08
CA ASP A 162 24.29 6.06 -8.12
C ASP A 162 24.48 5.43 -6.75
N SER A 163 25.65 4.83 -6.53
CA SER A 163 26.04 4.30 -5.23
C SER A 163 25.86 5.29 -4.08
N SER A 164 25.89 6.61 -4.36
CA SER A 164 25.65 7.64 -3.34
C SER A 164 24.17 7.77 -2.94
N CYS A 165 23.24 7.32 -3.80
CA CYS A 165 21.80 7.35 -3.58
C CYS A 165 21.11 6.02 -3.92
N SER A 166 21.81 4.90 -3.75
CA SER A 166 21.27 3.57 -4.00
C SER A 166 19.98 3.33 -3.18
N PRO A 167 18.89 2.85 -3.81
CA PRO A 167 17.69 2.46 -3.09
C PRO A 167 17.88 1.20 -2.24
N ASN A 168 19.00 0.48 -2.42
CA ASN A 168 19.27 -0.76 -1.70
C ASN A 168 19.93 -0.53 -0.33
N TYR A 169 20.87 0.41 -0.25
CA TYR A 169 21.68 0.59 0.95
C TYR A 169 21.87 2.04 1.40
N GLU A 170 21.73 3.05 0.51
CA GLU A 170 21.85 4.46 0.91
C GLU A 170 20.52 5.10 1.32
N ARG A 171 19.53 5.11 0.43
CA ARG A 171 18.21 5.71 0.72
C ARG A 171 17.48 5.08 1.91
N PRO A 172 17.68 3.79 2.26
CA PRO A 172 17.11 3.25 3.50
C PRO A 172 17.55 4.01 4.76
N LYS A 173 18.70 4.70 4.74
CA LYS A 173 19.16 5.58 5.82
C LYS A 173 18.30 6.84 5.93
N ASP A 174 17.75 7.32 4.80
CA ASP A 174 16.80 8.45 4.78
C ASP A 174 15.50 8.10 5.51
N VAL A 175 15.06 6.83 5.45
CA VAL A 175 13.90 6.35 6.23
C VAL A 175 14.19 6.42 7.72
N VAL A 176 15.41 6.08 8.17
CA VAL A 176 15.80 6.24 9.58
C VAL A 176 15.80 7.71 9.99
N ALA A 177 16.34 8.59 9.14
CA ALA A 177 16.33 10.03 9.37
C ALA A 177 14.90 10.59 9.49
N ALA A 178 14.01 10.19 8.59
CA ALA A 178 12.60 10.54 8.62
C ALA A 178 11.89 10.06 9.89
N LEU A 179 12.16 8.82 10.33
CA LEU A 179 11.60 8.28 11.57
C LEU A 179 12.10 9.03 12.81
N GLN A 180 13.37 9.43 12.86
CA GLN A 180 13.92 10.23 13.95
C GLN A 180 13.38 11.66 13.95
N TYR A 181 13.25 12.26 12.77
CA TYR A 181 12.62 13.57 12.63
C TYR A 181 11.17 13.54 13.13
N LEU A 182 10.37 12.57 12.69
CA LEU A 182 9.01 12.35 13.19
C LEU A 182 8.99 12.09 14.70
N ALA A 183 9.95 11.33 15.25
CA ALA A 183 10.07 11.09 16.69
C ALA A 183 10.35 12.37 17.51
N SER A 184 10.96 13.37 16.89
CA SER A 184 11.29 14.64 17.55
C SER A 184 10.10 15.62 17.59
N ARG A 185 9.06 15.35 16.80
CA ARG A 185 7.89 16.21 16.70
C ARG A 185 6.88 15.94 17.83
N GLY A 186 6.32 17.03 18.37
CA GLY A 186 5.29 16.96 19.43
C GLY A 186 3.89 16.59 18.94
N ASP A 187 3.65 16.68 17.64
CA ASP A 187 2.35 16.46 16.97
C ASP A 187 2.27 15.12 16.22
N VAL A 188 3.22 14.19 16.48
CA VAL A 188 3.28 12.87 15.81
C VAL A 188 3.07 11.73 16.80
N ASP A 189 2.16 10.81 16.47
CA ASP A 189 2.05 9.52 17.15
C ASP A 189 3.13 8.56 16.64
N THR A 190 4.22 8.49 17.39
CA THR A 190 5.37 7.64 17.03
C THR A 190 5.06 6.15 17.01
N ASN A 191 3.93 5.71 17.57
CA ASN A 191 3.52 4.30 17.51
C ASN A 191 2.72 3.97 16.24
N HIS A 192 2.28 4.98 15.49
CA HIS A 192 1.40 4.82 14.33
C HIS A 192 1.98 5.53 13.11
N ILE A 193 3.13 5.03 12.65
CA ILE A 193 3.81 5.49 11.44
C ILE A 193 3.64 4.43 10.34
N GLY A 194 3.26 4.85 9.13
CA GLY A 194 3.26 4.01 7.93
C GLY A 194 4.26 4.52 6.88
N ILE A 195 4.53 3.70 5.86
CA ILE A 195 5.29 4.11 4.67
C ILE A 195 4.45 3.89 3.42
N LEU A 196 4.35 4.92 2.59
CA LEU A 196 3.84 4.86 1.22
C LEU A 196 5.00 5.06 0.26
N SER A 197 5.16 4.21 -0.74
CA SER A 197 6.40 4.20 -1.52
C SER A 197 6.20 3.68 -2.94
N PHE A 198 6.97 4.21 -3.90
CA PHE A 198 6.81 3.97 -5.33
C PHE A 198 8.13 3.63 -6.02
N SER A 199 8.17 2.63 -6.90
CA SER A 199 9.36 2.24 -7.70
C SER A 199 10.63 2.11 -6.84
N GLN A 200 11.68 2.90 -7.09
CA GLN A 200 12.88 2.92 -6.23
C GLN A 200 12.59 3.28 -4.76
N GLY A 201 11.58 4.12 -4.51
CA GLY A 201 11.11 4.41 -3.16
C GLY A 201 10.53 3.15 -2.49
N ALA A 202 9.87 2.27 -3.25
CA ALA A 202 9.38 0.99 -2.72
C ALA A 202 10.54 0.03 -2.40
N GLN A 203 11.56 -0.04 -3.24
CA GLN A 203 12.81 -0.77 -2.92
C GLN A 203 13.45 -0.22 -1.63
N THR A 204 13.51 1.11 -1.51
CA THR A 204 14.02 1.82 -0.33
C THR A 204 13.25 1.44 0.93
N ALA A 205 11.91 1.48 0.88
CA ALA A 205 11.05 1.13 2.01
C ALA A 205 11.27 -0.32 2.46
N LEU A 206 11.30 -1.26 1.50
CA LEU A 206 11.44 -2.69 1.74
C LEU A 206 12.82 -3.02 2.36
N ASN A 207 13.89 -2.38 1.89
CA ASN A 207 15.22 -2.49 2.51
C ASN A 207 15.31 -1.87 3.90
N ALA A 208 14.64 -0.73 4.13
CA ALA A 208 14.67 -0.07 5.43
C ALA A 208 14.03 -0.91 6.54
N VAL A 209 13.01 -1.70 6.20
CA VAL A 209 12.29 -2.55 7.16
C VAL A 209 12.80 -3.99 7.20
N LEU A 210 14.02 -4.28 6.72
CA LEU A 210 14.56 -5.63 6.69
C LEU A 210 14.77 -6.22 8.11
N ASP A 211 14.39 -7.49 8.30
CA ASP A 211 14.42 -8.14 9.60
C ASP A 211 15.85 -8.35 10.14
N PRO A 212 16.10 -8.15 11.44
CA PRO A 212 17.41 -8.31 12.05
C PRO A 212 17.97 -9.75 12.02
N THR A 213 17.15 -10.77 11.74
CA THR A 213 17.59 -12.16 11.60
C THR A 213 18.24 -12.47 10.25
N ILE A 214 18.03 -11.61 9.24
CA ILE A 214 18.63 -11.78 7.92
C ILE A 214 20.15 -11.58 8.00
N ASP A 215 20.89 -12.55 7.44
CA ASP A 215 22.35 -12.49 7.36
C ASP A 215 22.80 -11.33 6.45
N LEU A 216 23.58 -10.41 7.04
CA LEU A 216 24.17 -9.27 6.37
C LEU A 216 25.62 -9.52 5.91
N SER A 217 26.03 -10.78 5.79
CA SER A 217 27.22 -11.14 5.03
C SER A 217 27.22 -10.46 3.66
N PRO A 218 28.39 -10.17 3.06
CA PRO A 218 28.52 -9.18 2.01
C PRO A 218 27.46 -9.29 0.89
N TYR A 219 26.92 -8.14 0.49
CA TYR A 219 25.94 -8.06 -0.59
C TYR A 219 26.66 -7.90 -1.92
N GLU A 220 26.10 -8.54 -2.94
CA GLU A 220 26.56 -8.43 -4.31
C GLU A 220 25.41 -7.95 -5.17
N GLU A 221 25.75 -7.14 -6.15
CA GLU A 221 24.81 -6.60 -7.10
C GLU A 221 25.33 -6.84 -8.51
N THR A 222 24.53 -7.54 -9.31
CA THR A 222 24.86 -7.87 -10.70
C THR A 222 24.23 -6.86 -11.64
N TYR A 223 25.07 -6.19 -12.41
CA TYR A 223 24.76 -5.20 -13.41
C TYR A 223 24.74 -5.86 -14.79
N ILE A 224 23.76 -5.50 -15.62
CA ILE A 224 23.60 -6.07 -16.97
C ILE A 224 23.54 -4.93 -17.98
N ASP A 225 24.52 -4.88 -18.89
CA ASP A 225 24.61 -3.91 -19.97
C ASP A 225 24.79 -4.58 -21.35
N GLN A 226 25.00 -3.77 -22.40
CA GLN A 226 25.25 -4.30 -23.76
C GLN A 226 26.56 -5.09 -23.89
N GLY A 227 27.49 -4.93 -22.96
CA GLY A 227 28.79 -5.60 -22.89
C GLY A 227 28.78 -6.90 -22.07
N GLY A 228 27.73 -7.16 -21.30
CA GLY A 228 27.52 -8.40 -20.56
C GLY A 228 27.07 -8.15 -19.13
N SER A 229 27.38 -9.10 -18.25
CA SER A 229 27.03 -9.04 -16.83
C SER A 229 28.28 -8.83 -15.97
N THR A 230 28.23 -7.88 -15.05
CA THR A 230 29.30 -7.57 -14.09
C THR A 230 28.74 -7.57 -12.67
N THR A 231 29.44 -8.20 -11.73
CA THR A 231 29.00 -8.29 -10.33
C THR A 231 29.92 -7.46 -9.45
N HIS A 232 29.33 -6.61 -8.62
CA HIS A 232 30.04 -5.73 -7.70
C HIS A 232 29.64 -6.04 -6.27
N GLN A 233 30.62 -6.01 -5.37
CA GLN A 233 30.36 -5.99 -3.92
C GLN A 233 29.80 -4.62 -3.55
N VAL A 234 28.71 -4.61 -2.80
CA VAL A 234 27.98 -3.42 -2.40
C VAL A 234 27.67 -3.46 -0.90
N ASP A 235 27.35 -2.30 -0.33
CA ASP A 235 26.98 -2.22 1.08
C ASP A 235 25.70 -3.02 1.36
N SER A 236 25.59 -3.54 2.58
CA SER A 236 24.39 -4.21 3.08
C SER A 236 23.27 -3.18 3.36
N PRO A 237 21.99 -3.57 3.31
CA PRO A 237 20.90 -2.67 3.67
C PRO A 237 20.94 -2.37 5.18
N ILE A 238 20.43 -1.21 5.57
CA ILE A 238 20.44 -0.79 6.98
C ILE A 238 19.49 -1.65 7.84
N ARG A 239 19.65 -1.54 9.17
CA ARG A 239 18.63 -1.93 10.14
C ARG A 239 18.19 -0.68 10.89
N ILE A 240 16.87 -0.45 10.97
CA ILE A 240 16.34 0.63 11.80
C ILE A 240 16.85 0.44 13.25
N PRO A 241 17.60 1.41 13.81
CA PRO A 241 18.21 1.25 15.12
C PRO A 241 17.18 1.06 16.23
N ASN A 242 17.54 0.26 17.23
CA ASN A 242 16.73 0.09 18.44
C ASN A 242 16.42 1.44 19.09
N GLY A 243 15.17 1.65 19.51
CA GLY A 243 14.70 2.91 20.09
C GLY A 243 14.20 3.94 19.07
N THR A 244 14.44 3.72 17.77
CA THR A 244 13.77 4.48 16.70
C THR A 244 12.33 3.95 16.54
N PRO A 245 11.33 4.82 16.30
CA PRO A 245 10.00 4.35 15.88
C PRO A 245 10.09 3.38 14.70
N PHE A 246 9.17 2.41 14.65
CA PHE A 246 9.15 1.41 13.59
C PHE A 246 7.83 1.50 12.80
N PRO A 247 7.87 1.57 11.46
CA PRO A 247 6.66 1.60 10.65
C PRO A 247 5.77 0.38 10.91
N LYS A 248 4.47 0.59 11.11
CA LYS A 248 3.49 -0.49 11.31
C LYS A 248 3.07 -1.16 10.01
N VAL A 249 3.10 -0.41 8.92
CA VAL A 249 2.68 -0.88 7.61
C VAL A 249 3.46 -0.18 6.50
N VAL A 250 3.82 -0.94 5.46
CA VAL A 250 4.44 -0.45 4.23
C VAL A 250 3.55 -0.80 3.05
N ALA A 251 3.15 0.22 2.29
CA ALA A 251 2.53 0.08 0.97
C ALA A 251 3.59 0.33 -0.11
N ALA A 252 4.01 -0.76 -0.77
CA ALA A 252 5.07 -0.77 -1.76
C ALA A 252 4.48 -0.90 -3.18
N TYR A 253 4.52 0.20 -3.94
CA TYR A 253 4.08 0.23 -5.32
C TYR A 253 5.24 -0.08 -6.25
N TYR A 254 5.12 -1.20 -6.96
CA TYR A 254 5.96 -1.68 -8.06
C TYR A 254 7.47 -1.49 -7.81
N PRO A 255 8.06 -2.04 -6.72
CA PRO A 255 9.50 -1.92 -6.50
C PRO A 255 10.29 -2.31 -7.75
N GLY A 256 11.24 -1.46 -8.12
CA GLY A 256 11.91 -1.49 -9.43
C GLY A 256 12.74 -2.75 -9.73
N CYS A 257 13.23 -2.83 -10.96
CA CYS A 257 14.08 -3.92 -11.44
C CYS A 257 15.35 -4.07 -10.59
N GLY A 258 15.85 -5.31 -10.47
CA GLY A 258 17.12 -5.65 -9.84
C GLY A 258 17.16 -5.61 -8.30
N PHE A 259 16.11 -5.09 -7.64
CA PHE A 259 15.95 -5.26 -6.19
C PHE A 259 16.01 -6.73 -5.75
N PHE A 260 15.44 -7.62 -6.56
CA PHE A 260 15.54 -9.05 -6.31
C PHE A 260 16.99 -9.57 -6.35
N ASN A 261 17.76 -9.15 -7.35
CA ASN A 261 19.13 -9.59 -7.55
C ASN A 261 20.03 -9.23 -6.36
N TYR A 262 19.75 -8.09 -5.71
CA TYR A 262 20.42 -7.68 -4.47
C TYR A 262 20.19 -8.68 -3.31
N HIS A 263 18.99 -9.26 -3.20
CA HIS A 263 18.64 -10.20 -2.12
C HIS A 263 18.93 -11.68 -2.42
N GLY A 264 19.36 -12.03 -3.64
CA GLY A 264 19.68 -13.41 -4.00
C GLY A 264 18.46 -14.32 -4.25
N SER A 265 18.66 -15.63 -4.32
CA SER A 265 17.66 -16.61 -4.77
C SER A 265 16.70 -17.09 -3.67
N PRO A 266 15.37 -17.16 -3.87
CA PRO A 266 14.43 -17.57 -2.83
C PRO A 266 14.45 -19.07 -2.50
N ASN A 267 15.31 -19.86 -3.15
CA ASN A 267 15.32 -21.32 -3.06
C ASN A 267 15.56 -21.83 -1.62
N ASN A 268 16.32 -21.10 -0.82
CA ASN A 268 16.51 -21.36 0.61
C ASN A 268 16.90 -20.08 1.35
N THR A 269 16.86 -20.11 2.68
CA THR A 269 17.12 -18.95 3.55
C THR A 269 18.57 -18.44 3.51
N ALA A 270 19.52 -19.25 3.05
CA ALA A 270 20.91 -18.83 2.88
C ALA A 270 21.13 -18.12 1.52
N GLU A 271 20.36 -18.49 0.49
CA GLU A 271 20.43 -17.88 -0.84
C GLU A 271 19.54 -16.64 -0.98
N GLY A 272 18.40 -16.60 -0.29
CA GLY A 272 17.41 -15.53 -0.39
C GLY A 272 17.40 -14.73 0.90
N ARG A 273 17.86 -13.49 0.87
CA ARG A 273 18.14 -12.66 2.06
C ARG A 273 17.10 -11.56 2.22
N TYR A 274 15.83 -11.93 2.29
CA TYR A 274 14.75 -10.97 2.46
C TYR A 274 13.64 -11.49 3.37
N MET A 275 13.26 -10.68 4.34
CA MET A 275 12.04 -10.76 5.14
C MET A 275 11.85 -9.39 5.80
N PRO A 276 10.67 -8.75 5.73
CA PRO A 276 10.42 -7.56 6.54
C PRO A 276 10.46 -7.90 8.02
N ASP A 277 10.82 -6.95 8.86
CA ASP A 277 10.82 -7.10 10.32
C ASP A 277 9.42 -7.44 10.83
N THR A 278 9.35 -8.33 11.81
CA THR A 278 8.09 -8.78 12.42
C THR A 278 7.22 -7.66 13.01
N ARG A 279 7.80 -6.49 13.29
CA ARG A 279 7.11 -5.28 13.80
C ARG A 279 6.27 -4.55 12.74
N THR A 280 6.45 -4.84 11.45
CA THR A 280 5.71 -4.24 10.35
C THR A 280 4.82 -5.25 9.61
N LYS A 281 4.01 -4.72 8.68
CA LYS A 281 3.25 -5.46 7.68
C LYS A 281 3.50 -4.86 6.31
N VAL A 282 3.71 -5.71 5.31
CA VAL A 282 3.98 -5.26 3.94
C VAL A 282 2.82 -5.67 3.02
N ILE A 283 2.30 -4.71 2.30
CA ILE A 283 1.51 -4.92 1.09
C ILE A 283 2.31 -4.43 -0.11
N MET A 284 2.29 -5.20 -1.20
CA MET A 284 3.00 -4.87 -2.42
C MET A 284 2.07 -4.98 -3.63
N PHE A 285 2.26 -4.08 -4.58
CA PHE A 285 1.45 -3.96 -5.77
C PHE A 285 2.34 -3.99 -7.00
N HIS A 286 2.03 -4.81 -8.00
CA HIS A 286 2.77 -4.87 -9.26
C HIS A 286 1.81 -5.05 -10.43
N GLY A 287 2.09 -4.39 -11.54
CA GLY A 287 1.46 -4.68 -12.82
C GLY A 287 2.17 -5.84 -13.52
N THR A 288 1.46 -6.67 -14.28
CA THR A 288 2.09 -7.79 -14.99
C THR A 288 2.86 -7.37 -16.25
N GLU A 289 2.54 -6.20 -16.81
CA GLU A 289 3.25 -5.59 -17.95
C GLU A 289 4.35 -4.62 -17.49
N ASP A 290 4.62 -4.59 -16.18
CA ASP A 290 5.74 -3.85 -15.64
C ASP A 290 7.07 -4.38 -16.25
N SER A 291 7.59 -3.60 -17.19
CA SER A 291 8.86 -3.82 -17.88
C SER A 291 10.08 -3.97 -16.96
N LEU A 292 9.96 -3.58 -15.69
CA LEU A 292 10.99 -3.69 -14.66
C LEU A 292 10.84 -4.96 -13.79
N MET A 293 9.87 -5.84 -14.05
CA MET A 293 9.76 -7.14 -13.36
C MET A 293 10.88 -8.13 -13.72
N GLY A 294 11.76 -7.80 -14.67
CA GLY A 294 12.96 -8.58 -14.97
C GLY A 294 12.68 -9.96 -15.59
N VAL A 295 11.47 -10.22 -16.09
CA VAL A 295 11.16 -11.46 -16.80
C VAL A 295 11.92 -11.49 -18.14
N ASP A 296 12.67 -12.57 -18.38
CA ASP A 296 13.36 -12.82 -19.67
C ASP A 296 12.39 -13.01 -20.85
N ASP A 297 11.09 -13.09 -20.56
CA ASP A 297 10.01 -13.27 -21.51
C ASP A 297 9.03 -12.07 -21.41
N PRO A 298 8.97 -11.20 -22.44
CA PRO A 298 8.05 -10.06 -22.47
C PRO A 298 6.57 -10.47 -22.58
N ASP A 299 6.28 -11.74 -22.89
CA ASP A 299 4.93 -12.33 -22.92
C ASP A 299 4.65 -13.18 -21.65
N ALA A 300 5.56 -13.17 -20.65
CA ALA A 300 5.38 -13.93 -19.42
C ALA A 300 4.21 -13.39 -18.60
N THR A 301 3.22 -14.26 -18.41
CA THR A 301 2.15 -14.03 -17.44
C THR A 301 2.55 -14.58 -16.07
N PRO A 302 1.88 -14.16 -14.98
CA PRO A 302 2.07 -14.75 -13.64
C PRO A 302 1.87 -16.27 -13.56
N LEU A 303 1.31 -16.91 -14.59
CA LEU A 303 1.07 -18.36 -14.66
C LEU A 303 2.10 -19.11 -15.53
N THR A 304 2.90 -18.41 -16.32
CA THR A 304 3.73 -19.02 -17.37
C THR A 304 5.22 -18.64 -17.30
N GLY A 305 5.63 -17.71 -16.44
CA GLY A 305 7.03 -17.27 -16.31
C GLY A 305 7.54 -17.10 -14.86
N ASP A 306 8.86 -16.98 -14.72
CA ASP A 306 9.57 -16.78 -13.45
C ASP A 306 9.52 -15.31 -13.03
N LEU A 307 8.40 -14.84 -12.47
CA LEU A 307 8.28 -13.47 -11.98
C LEU A 307 9.27 -13.19 -10.84
N PHE A 308 10.10 -12.15 -10.96
CA PHE A 308 11.08 -11.80 -9.93
C PHE A 308 10.48 -11.22 -8.63
N PRO A 309 9.40 -10.41 -8.66
CA PRO A 309 8.83 -9.88 -7.42
C PRO A 309 8.22 -10.94 -6.50
N SER A 310 7.71 -12.05 -7.04
CA SER A 310 7.19 -13.16 -6.21
C SER A 310 8.28 -13.78 -5.34
N LYS A 311 9.54 -13.70 -5.78
CA LYS A 311 10.69 -14.27 -5.08
C LYS A 311 10.96 -13.57 -3.75
N LEU A 312 10.66 -12.28 -3.59
CA LEU A 312 10.74 -11.60 -2.28
C LEU A 312 9.71 -12.15 -1.29
N VAL A 313 8.49 -12.40 -1.78
CA VAL A 313 7.43 -13.02 -0.98
C VAL A 313 7.82 -14.45 -0.60
N THR A 314 8.39 -15.21 -1.54
CA THR A 314 8.88 -16.58 -1.28
C THR A 314 10.04 -16.57 -0.27
N ALA A 315 11.00 -15.66 -0.41
CA ALA A 315 12.11 -15.52 0.54
C ALA A 315 11.61 -15.12 1.94
N SER A 316 10.71 -14.13 2.03
CA SER A 316 10.10 -13.68 3.28
C SER A 316 9.42 -14.85 4.00
N ARG A 317 8.59 -15.61 3.26
CA ARG A 317 7.91 -16.79 3.77
C ARG A 317 8.87 -17.86 4.27
N ALA A 318 9.92 -18.14 3.50
CA ALA A 318 10.91 -19.14 3.87
C ALA A 318 11.62 -18.77 5.18
N HIS A 319 12.01 -17.50 5.34
CA HIS A 319 12.59 -16.98 6.58
C HIS A 319 11.63 -17.00 7.76
N ALA A 320 10.39 -16.55 7.56
CA ALA A 320 9.37 -16.56 8.60
C ALA A 320 9.13 -17.98 9.12
N ASN A 321 8.99 -18.96 8.20
CA ASN A 321 8.83 -20.36 8.54
C ASN A 321 10.04 -20.94 9.28
N ALA A 322 11.26 -20.64 8.82
CA ALA A 322 12.49 -21.12 9.45
C ALA A 322 12.67 -20.61 10.88
N ASN A 323 12.17 -19.41 11.18
CA ASN A 323 12.28 -18.77 12.49
C ASN A 323 11.02 -18.89 13.36
N GLY A 324 9.93 -19.47 12.83
CA GLY A 324 8.67 -19.66 13.57
C GLY A 324 7.85 -18.37 13.75
N PHE A 325 7.96 -17.42 12.82
CA PHE A 325 7.17 -16.20 12.80
C PHE A 325 5.99 -16.28 11.83
N ALA A 326 4.97 -15.45 12.05
CA ALA A 326 4.00 -15.14 11.00
C ALA A 326 4.67 -14.23 9.96
N ASP A 327 4.54 -14.56 8.67
CA ASP A 327 5.12 -13.78 7.57
C ASP A 327 4.63 -12.33 7.63
N PRO A 328 5.53 -11.34 7.80
CA PRO A 328 5.18 -9.92 7.80
C PRO A 328 4.70 -9.43 6.43
N PHE A 329 5.04 -10.15 5.36
CA PHE A 329 4.56 -9.87 4.01
C PHE A 329 3.15 -10.45 3.83
N ILE A 330 2.13 -9.61 4.01
CA ILE A 330 0.74 -10.07 4.10
C ILE A 330 0.07 -10.20 2.73
N HIS A 331 0.34 -9.28 1.79
CA HIS A 331 -0.30 -9.32 0.47
C HIS A 331 0.65 -8.87 -0.64
N HIS A 332 0.62 -9.60 -1.75
CA HIS A 332 1.20 -9.19 -3.02
C HIS A 332 0.11 -9.25 -4.10
N TYR A 333 -0.27 -8.07 -4.60
CA TYR A 333 -1.26 -7.89 -5.64
C TYR A 333 -0.55 -7.82 -6.99
N LEU A 334 -0.91 -8.74 -7.89
CA LEU A 334 -0.50 -8.70 -9.28
C LEU A 334 -1.71 -8.31 -10.14
N PHE A 335 -1.61 -7.13 -10.77
CA PHE A 335 -2.62 -6.57 -11.64
C PHE A 335 -2.31 -6.95 -13.09
N ASP A 336 -3.15 -7.82 -13.64
CA ASP A 336 -3.06 -8.30 -15.02
C ASP A 336 -3.16 -7.12 -16.00
N HIS A 337 -2.26 -7.06 -16.98
CA HIS A 337 -2.16 -6.02 -18.00
C HIS A 337 -1.91 -4.58 -17.51
N ALA A 338 -1.53 -4.41 -16.24
CA ALA A 338 -1.13 -3.10 -15.74
C ALA A 338 0.38 -2.86 -15.91
N ASP A 339 0.76 -1.61 -16.15
CA ASP A 339 2.12 -1.15 -16.40
C ASP A 339 2.90 -0.83 -15.11
N HIS A 340 4.23 -0.58 -15.23
CA HIS A 340 5.13 -0.20 -14.11
C HIS A 340 4.67 1.04 -13.34
N SER A 341 3.86 1.90 -13.93
CA SER A 341 3.44 3.15 -13.31
C SER A 341 1.94 3.34 -13.46
N PHE A 342 1.19 2.27 -13.20
CA PHE A 342 -0.27 2.26 -13.26
C PHE A 342 -0.93 3.33 -12.40
N ASP A 343 -0.24 3.86 -11.38
CA ASP A 343 -0.76 4.91 -10.50
C ASP A 343 -0.37 6.35 -10.92
N ASN A 344 0.30 6.52 -12.06
CA ASN A 344 0.72 7.82 -12.59
C ASN A 344 -0.46 8.81 -12.70
N TYR A 345 -0.17 10.12 -12.65
CA TYR A 345 -1.18 11.18 -12.72
C TYR A 345 -2.01 11.17 -14.02
N SER A 346 -1.44 10.66 -15.12
CA SER A 346 -2.16 10.53 -16.40
C SER A 346 -3.26 9.48 -16.35
N VAL A 347 -3.16 8.52 -15.43
CA VAL A 347 -4.15 7.47 -15.20
C VAL A 347 -5.21 8.02 -14.24
N LYS A 348 -6.44 8.18 -14.74
CA LYS A 348 -7.55 8.73 -13.96
C LYS A 348 -8.45 7.60 -13.49
N ILE A 349 -8.77 7.58 -12.20
CA ILE A 349 -9.75 6.62 -11.71
C ILE A 349 -11.09 6.93 -12.36
N GLU A 350 -11.61 5.97 -13.13
CA GLU A 350 -12.91 6.06 -13.77
C GLU A 350 -14.05 6.24 -12.74
N PRO A 351 -15.19 6.85 -13.10
CA PRO A 351 -16.37 6.89 -12.24
C PRO A 351 -16.87 5.49 -11.89
N GLU A 352 -17.52 5.33 -10.74
CA GLU A 352 -17.96 4.01 -10.24
C GLU A 352 -18.85 3.21 -11.20
N VAL A 353 -19.61 3.90 -12.05
CA VAL A 353 -20.46 3.27 -13.08
C VAL A 353 -19.65 2.51 -14.15
N ASN A 354 -18.39 2.87 -14.35
CA ASN A 354 -17.50 2.29 -15.35
C ASN A 354 -16.54 1.24 -14.74
N TRP A 355 -16.60 0.98 -13.43
CA TRP A 355 -15.69 0.00 -12.82
C TRP A 355 -15.98 -1.42 -13.29
N GLY A 356 -14.94 -2.10 -13.80
CA GLY A 356 -15.01 -3.45 -14.35
C GLY A 356 -15.71 -3.56 -15.70
N THR A 357 -15.88 -2.44 -16.41
CA THR A 357 -16.40 -2.41 -17.79
C THR A 357 -15.24 -2.15 -18.77
N ASP A 358 -15.52 -2.24 -20.07
CA ASP A 358 -14.50 -2.01 -21.12
C ASP A 358 -14.00 -0.55 -21.15
N GLU A 359 -14.68 0.36 -20.44
CA GLU A 359 -14.31 1.75 -20.26
C GLU A 359 -13.21 1.96 -19.20
N GLU A 360 -13.01 1.01 -18.27
CA GLU A 360 -11.93 1.07 -17.28
C GLU A 360 -10.73 0.27 -17.79
N SER A 361 -9.62 0.97 -18.07
CA SER A 361 -8.37 0.30 -18.45
C SER A 361 -7.75 -0.48 -17.28
N PRO A 362 -6.88 -1.46 -17.56
CA PRO A 362 -6.17 -2.21 -16.53
C PRO A 362 -5.42 -1.33 -15.52
N ASP A 363 -4.76 -0.27 -15.98
CA ASP A 363 -4.05 0.69 -15.12
C ASP A 363 -5.00 1.48 -14.21
N GLU A 364 -6.15 1.91 -14.72
CA GLU A 364 -7.15 2.65 -13.94
C GLU A 364 -7.76 1.77 -12.86
N ALA A 365 -8.04 0.50 -13.20
CA ALA A 365 -8.44 -0.51 -12.24
C ALA A 365 -7.35 -0.75 -11.19
N ALA A 366 -6.10 -1.00 -11.61
CA ALA A 366 -4.97 -1.22 -10.71
C ALA A 366 -4.77 -0.05 -9.75
N LYS A 367 -4.77 1.19 -10.25
CA LYS A 367 -4.67 2.42 -9.45
C LYS A 367 -5.77 2.49 -8.41
N ARG A 368 -7.03 2.33 -8.82
CA ARG A 368 -8.18 2.39 -7.91
C ARG A 368 -8.08 1.35 -6.80
N ILE A 369 -7.70 0.13 -7.16
CA ILE A 369 -7.68 -1.01 -6.25
C ILE A 369 -6.53 -0.89 -5.26
N ALA A 370 -5.32 -0.63 -5.76
CA ALA A 370 -4.14 -0.43 -4.94
C ALA A 370 -4.34 0.76 -3.98
N ARG A 371 -4.87 1.88 -4.47
CA ARG A 371 -5.18 3.07 -3.66
C ARG A 371 -6.15 2.73 -2.53
N ARG A 372 -7.25 2.04 -2.83
CA ARG A 372 -8.23 1.63 -1.82
C ARG A 372 -7.64 0.67 -0.79
N GLU A 373 -6.81 -0.27 -1.23
CA GLU A 373 -6.13 -1.21 -0.35
C GLU A 373 -5.18 -0.50 0.60
N THR A 374 -4.33 0.40 0.09
CA THR A 374 -3.42 1.23 0.88
C THR A 374 -4.15 2.00 1.97
N LEU A 375 -5.22 2.72 1.61
CA LEU A 375 -6.00 3.51 2.57
C LEU A 375 -6.63 2.63 3.65
N LYS A 376 -7.13 1.45 3.28
CA LYS A 376 -7.70 0.47 4.22
C LYS A 376 -6.65 -0.04 5.21
N GLN A 377 -5.46 -0.41 4.71
CA GLN A 377 -4.38 -0.92 5.56
C GLN A 377 -3.83 0.16 6.49
N PHE A 378 -3.70 1.41 6.02
CA PHE A 378 -3.32 2.54 6.87
C PHE A 378 -4.37 2.83 7.94
N ALA A 379 -5.65 2.83 7.57
CA ALA A 379 -6.73 3.03 8.54
C ALA A 379 -6.73 1.96 9.64
N TRP A 380 -6.48 0.70 9.28
CA TRP A 380 -6.38 -0.40 10.23
C TRP A 380 -5.15 -0.26 11.15
N PHE A 381 -3.95 -0.15 10.58
CA PHE A 381 -2.71 -0.22 11.35
C PHE A 381 -2.33 1.08 12.06
N LEU A 382 -2.81 2.23 11.57
CA LEU A 382 -2.39 3.54 12.08
C LEU A 382 -3.48 4.26 12.87
N LYS A 383 -4.76 4.01 12.59
CA LYS A 383 -5.87 4.60 13.35
C LYS A 383 -6.55 3.63 14.30
N GLY A 384 -6.15 2.35 14.24
CA GLY A 384 -6.72 1.30 15.08
C GLY A 384 -8.23 1.19 14.92
N ILE A 385 -8.79 1.50 13.73
CA ILE A 385 -10.23 1.37 13.48
C ILE A 385 -10.61 -0.06 13.81
N PRO A 386 -11.33 -0.31 14.92
CA PRO A 386 -11.75 -1.66 15.27
C PRO A 386 -12.77 -2.06 14.21
N ILE A 387 -12.67 -3.27 13.65
CA ILE A 387 -13.84 -3.86 13.00
C ILE A 387 -14.84 -4.03 14.15
N PRO A 388 -16.02 -3.38 14.14
CA PRO A 388 -17.03 -3.62 15.16
C PRO A 388 -17.59 -5.03 14.92
N VAL A 389 -16.90 -6.03 15.44
CA VAL A 389 -17.43 -7.39 15.51
C VAL A 389 -18.41 -7.35 16.68
N THR A 390 -19.70 -7.21 16.38
CA THR A 390 -20.71 -7.54 17.38
C THR A 390 -20.95 -9.03 17.22
N PRO A 391 -20.49 -9.90 18.15
CA PRO A 391 -20.89 -11.28 18.10
C PRO A 391 -22.37 -11.32 18.50
N ALA A 392 -23.26 -11.22 17.51
CA ALA A 392 -24.57 -11.80 17.65
C ALA A 392 -24.36 -13.32 17.61
N PHE A 393 -23.90 -13.91 18.72
CA PHE A 393 -24.20 -15.31 18.99
C PHE A 393 -25.61 -15.31 19.61
N PRO A 394 -26.70 -15.50 18.84
CA PRO A 394 -27.82 -16.15 19.46
C PRO A 394 -27.26 -17.49 19.94
N SER A 395 -27.34 -17.76 21.24
CA SER A 395 -27.07 -19.07 21.81
C SER A 395 -27.65 -20.11 20.85
N LEU A 396 -26.80 -20.82 20.09
CA LEU A 396 -27.30 -21.78 19.13
C LEU A 396 -28.05 -22.82 19.95
N PRO A 397 -29.38 -22.96 19.79
CA PRO A 397 -30.07 -24.03 20.48
C PRO A 397 -29.41 -25.33 20.03
N ASN A 398 -29.04 -26.20 20.99
CA ASN A 398 -28.54 -27.55 20.76
C ASN A 398 -29.12 -28.13 19.46
N VAL A 399 -28.32 -28.15 18.38
CA VAL A 399 -28.80 -28.63 17.08
C VAL A 399 -28.99 -30.13 17.22
N LYS A 400 -30.23 -30.57 17.35
CA LYS A 400 -30.57 -31.99 17.25
C LYS A 400 -30.44 -32.38 15.78
N ALA A 401 -29.63 -33.39 15.49
CA ALA A 401 -29.62 -34.05 14.19
C ALA A 401 -31.06 -34.40 13.77
N PRO A 402 -31.46 -34.16 12.50
CA PRO A 402 -32.79 -34.54 12.06
C PRO A 402 -32.93 -36.06 12.18
N ASN A 403 -34.00 -36.51 12.85
CA ASN A 403 -34.39 -37.91 12.84
C ASN A 403 -34.47 -38.39 11.39
N SER A 404 -33.84 -39.53 11.12
CA SER A 404 -33.67 -40.18 9.82
C SER A 404 -34.98 -40.68 9.21
N GLY A 405 -35.91 -39.78 8.92
CA GLY A 405 -37.20 -40.10 8.35
C GLY A 405 -37.68 -38.98 7.43
N THR A 406 -37.47 -39.16 6.13
CA THR A 406 -38.07 -38.42 5.01
C THR A 406 -37.64 -36.95 4.83
N GLY A 407 -36.91 -36.69 3.74
CA GLY A 407 -36.71 -35.36 3.16
C GLY A 407 -35.39 -34.69 3.55
N LYS A 408 -34.65 -34.24 2.53
CA LYS A 408 -33.39 -33.47 2.55
C LYS A 408 -33.08 -32.81 3.90
N ALA A 409 -31.97 -33.20 4.53
CA ALA A 409 -31.43 -32.50 5.70
C ALA A 409 -31.22 -31.02 5.34
N ALA A 410 -32.02 -30.14 5.94
CA ALA A 410 -31.81 -28.71 5.82
C ALA A 410 -30.58 -28.36 6.65
N GLY A 411 -29.45 -28.07 5.99
CA GLY A 411 -28.25 -27.58 6.67
C GLY A 411 -28.57 -26.39 7.56
N THR A 412 -27.96 -26.33 8.75
CA THR A 412 -28.10 -25.20 9.67
C THR A 412 -27.37 -24.00 9.07
N LYS A 413 -28.08 -22.88 8.88
CA LYS A 413 -27.49 -21.61 8.42
C LYS A 413 -27.16 -20.77 9.64
N ILE A 414 -25.88 -20.44 9.82
CA ILE A 414 -25.43 -19.42 10.77
C ILE A 414 -25.18 -18.15 9.94
N ALA A 415 -25.70 -17.02 10.42
CA ALA A 415 -25.47 -15.71 9.82
C ALA A 415 -24.74 -14.83 10.84
N ILE A 416 -23.64 -14.21 10.41
CA ILE A 416 -22.85 -13.26 11.21
C ILE A 416 -22.86 -11.94 10.45
N GLU A 417 -23.38 -10.87 11.06
CA GLU A 417 -23.54 -9.54 10.44
C GLU A 417 -22.40 -8.59 10.86
N TRP A 418 -21.93 -7.74 9.94
CA TRP A 418 -21.00 -6.61 10.22
C TRP A 418 -21.33 -5.37 9.37
N ASN A 419 -20.62 -4.26 9.58
CA ASN A 419 -20.93 -2.97 8.95
C ASN A 419 -20.72 -2.91 7.42
N GLY A 420 -20.03 -3.89 6.82
CA GLY A 420 -19.81 -3.99 5.37
C GLY A 420 -18.73 -3.06 4.80
N GLU A 421 -17.99 -2.34 5.64
CA GLU A 421 -16.95 -1.39 5.20
C GLU A 421 -15.57 -2.05 5.00
N THR A 422 -15.37 -3.22 5.61
CA THR A 422 -14.13 -4.02 5.51
C THR A 422 -14.45 -5.44 5.08
N ASP A 423 -13.66 -5.99 4.16
CA ASP A 423 -13.64 -7.42 3.89
C ASP A 423 -13.14 -8.11 5.17
N LEU A 424 -13.83 -9.16 5.63
CA LEU A 424 -13.48 -9.90 6.85
C LEU A 424 -12.83 -11.23 6.48
N GLY A 425 -11.64 -11.47 7.02
CA GLY A 425 -11.02 -12.79 7.01
C GLY A 425 -11.58 -13.63 8.15
N TYR A 426 -12.07 -14.83 7.85
CA TYR A 426 -12.56 -15.73 8.87
C TYR A 426 -12.22 -17.18 8.55
N LYS A 427 -12.07 -17.97 9.61
CA LYS A 427 -11.89 -19.41 9.55
C LYS A 427 -12.98 -20.09 10.38
N VAL A 428 -13.56 -21.14 9.83
CA VAL A 428 -14.47 -22.02 10.57
C VAL A 428 -13.71 -23.26 10.98
N SER A 429 -13.79 -23.60 12.26
CA SER A 429 -13.23 -24.83 12.82
C SER A 429 -14.30 -25.62 13.56
N TRP A 430 -14.14 -26.94 13.61
CA TRP A 430 -15.05 -27.85 14.31
C TRP A 430 -14.30 -28.70 15.31
N SER A 431 -14.96 -29.01 16.43
CA SER A 431 -14.42 -29.90 17.43
C SER A 431 -15.47 -30.92 17.90
N PRO A 432 -15.18 -32.23 17.88
CA PRO A 432 -16.07 -33.23 18.45
C PRO A 432 -16.12 -33.19 19.98
N ASP A 433 -15.07 -32.69 20.63
CA ASP A 433 -14.83 -32.79 22.07
C ASP A 433 -14.56 -31.45 22.77
N GLY A 434 -14.53 -30.34 22.02
CA GLY A 434 -14.18 -29.00 22.49
C GLY A 434 -12.67 -28.79 22.71
N GLN A 435 -11.83 -29.79 22.40
CA GLN A 435 -10.38 -29.73 22.64
C GLN A 435 -9.57 -29.87 21.35
N SER A 436 -9.98 -30.75 20.43
CA SER A 436 -9.33 -30.98 19.15
C SER A 436 -10.08 -30.23 18.05
N TRP A 437 -9.43 -29.27 17.38
CA TRP A 437 -10.08 -28.39 16.42
C TRP A 437 -9.57 -28.65 14.99
N ASP A 438 -10.48 -29.10 14.13
CA ASP A 438 -10.23 -29.31 12.70
C ASP A 438 -10.73 -28.11 11.89
N ALA A 439 -9.90 -27.60 10.97
CA ALA A 439 -10.32 -26.54 10.05
C ALA A 439 -11.37 -27.08 9.06
N LEU A 440 -12.55 -26.46 9.03
CA LEU A 440 -13.63 -26.82 8.10
C LEU A 440 -13.55 -26.06 6.77
N SER A 441 -12.89 -24.90 6.76
CA SER A 441 -12.68 -24.09 5.56
C SER A 441 -11.25 -23.56 5.50
N PRO A 442 -10.74 -23.23 4.30
CA PRO A 442 -9.66 -22.25 4.20
C PRO A 442 -10.14 -20.91 4.79
N VAL A 443 -9.22 -19.95 4.93
CA VAL A 443 -9.63 -18.57 5.17
C VAL A 443 -10.56 -18.15 4.05
N LEU A 444 -11.75 -17.70 4.42
CA LEU A 444 -12.73 -17.18 3.48
C LEU A 444 -12.83 -15.67 3.67
N PHE A 445 -13.02 -14.98 2.55
CA PHE A 445 -13.20 -13.53 2.49
C PHE A 445 -14.58 -13.27 1.90
N ASP A 446 -15.37 -12.43 2.56
CA ASP A 446 -16.72 -12.11 2.09
C ASP A 446 -16.97 -10.61 2.19
N LYS A 447 -17.85 -10.11 1.32
CA LYS A 447 -18.22 -8.71 1.18
C LYS A 447 -19.64 -8.50 1.72
N GLY A 448 -19.81 -7.50 2.57
CA GLY A 448 -21.14 -6.98 2.94
C GLY A 448 -21.56 -7.21 4.38
N ARG A 449 -22.86 -7.32 4.64
CA ARG A 449 -23.43 -7.32 6.01
C ARG A 449 -23.68 -8.72 6.58
N GLY A 450 -23.02 -9.76 6.07
CA GLY A 450 -23.42 -11.13 6.42
C GLY A 450 -22.65 -12.25 5.72
N ILE A 451 -22.05 -13.19 6.46
CA ILE A 451 -21.61 -14.48 5.88
C ILE A 451 -22.68 -15.55 6.06
N LYS A 452 -22.88 -16.41 5.06
CA LYS A 452 -23.72 -17.62 5.15
C LYS A 452 -22.88 -18.88 4.97
N PHE A 453 -22.87 -19.73 5.99
CA PHE A 453 -22.19 -21.02 5.94
C PHE A 453 -23.15 -22.17 5.60
N HIS A 454 -22.67 -23.14 4.81
CA HIS A 454 -23.31 -24.43 4.64
C HIS A 454 -22.52 -25.49 5.41
N ILE A 455 -23.10 -26.02 6.49
CA ILE A 455 -22.52 -27.16 7.20
C ILE A 455 -23.05 -28.43 6.53
N ASP A 456 -22.14 -29.27 6.03
CA ASP A 456 -22.48 -30.54 5.39
C ASP A 456 -23.27 -31.45 6.36
N PRO A 457 -24.44 -31.98 5.97
CA PRO A 457 -25.18 -32.93 6.79
C PRO A 457 -24.42 -34.23 7.15
N ALA A 458 -23.26 -34.50 6.54
CA ALA A 458 -22.40 -35.64 6.89
C ALA A 458 -21.76 -35.53 8.29
N PHE A 459 -21.81 -34.36 8.95
CA PHE A 459 -21.50 -34.22 10.37
C PHE A 459 -22.58 -34.91 11.23
N THR A 460 -22.39 -36.22 11.42
CA THR A 460 -23.31 -37.11 12.15
C THR A 460 -23.09 -37.12 13.67
N GLN A 461 -22.10 -36.37 14.18
CA GLN A 461 -21.73 -36.31 15.60
C GLN A 461 -22.03 -34.93 16.22
N ARG A 462 -22.41 -34.92 17.51
CA ARG A 462 -22.45 -33.68 18.29
C ARG A 462 -21.04 -33.11 18.41
N GLY A 463 -20.89 -31.80 18.27
CA GLY A 463 -19.63 -31.10 18.42
C GLY A 463 -19.84 -29.60 18.52
N GLU A 464 -18.76 -28.87 18.74
CA GLU A 464 -18.71 -27.41 18.80
C GLU A 464 -18.20 -26.84 17.48
N LEU A 465 -18.67 -25.64 17.15
CA LEU A 465 -18.23 -24.89 15.98
C LEU A 465 -17.63 -23.57 16.47
N ALA A 466 -16.42 -23.27 16.04
CA ALA A 466 -15.77 -22.00 16.30
C ALA A 466 -15.67 -21.21 15.00
N LEU A 467 -16.09 -19.96 15.06
CA LEU A 467 -15.71 -18.96 14.08
C LEU A 467 -14.54 -18.17 14.67
N GLU A 468 -13.39 -18.27 14.03
CA GLU A 468 -12.25 -17.42 14.32
C GLU A 468 -12.26 -16.28 13.30
N VAL A 469 -12.43 -15.05 13.80
CA VAL A 469 -12.19 -13.84 12.99
C VAL A 469 -10.69 -13.64 12.94
N ILE A 470 -10.14 -13.58 11.73
CA ILE A 470 -8.70 -13.35 11.55
C ILE A 470 -8.46 -11.88 11.85
N PRO A 471 -7.56 -11.55 12.79
CA PRO A 471 -7.27 -10.17 13.13
C PRO A 471 -6.55 -9.50 11.95
N GLY A 472 -7.30 -8.71 11.17
CA GLY A 472 -6.78 -7.93 10.05
C GLY A 472 -7.84 -7.67 8.97
N PRO A 473 -7.69 -6.59 8.18
CA PRO A 473 -8.52 -6.37 7.01
C PRO A 473 -8.20 -7.44 5.97
N ALA A 474 -9.21 -8.15 5.46
CA ALA A 474 -8.99 -9.09 4.37
C ALA A 474 -8.54 -8.36 3.11
N PRO A 475 -7.81 -9.04 2.20
CA PRO A 475 -7.45 -8.45 0.92
C PRO A 475 -8.69 -7.99 0.16
N TRP A 476 -8.61 -6.85 -0.51
CA TRP A 476 -9.76 -6.34 -1.25
C TRP A 476 -10.03 -7.20 -2.48
N THR A 477 -11.24 -7.78 -2.56
CA THR A 477 -11.63 -8.71 -3.64
C THR A 477 -12.86 -8.21 -4.38
N ASP A 478 -12.74 -7.33 -5.39
CA ASP A 478 -13.91 -6.99 -6.24
C ASP A 478 -14.23 -8.12 -7.19
N ALA A 479 -15.39 -8.76 -6.94
CA ALA A 479 -15.93 -9.82 -7.76
C ALA A 479 -16.03 -9.45 -9.25
N ARG A 480 -16.11 -8.14 -9.58
CA ARG A 480 -16.11 -7.64 -10.96
C ARG A 480 -14.73 -7.69 -11.63
N ASN A 481 -13.64 -7.65 -10.86
CA ASN A 481 -12.26 -7.60 -11.34
C ASN A 481 -11.42 -8.83 -10.90
N LEU A 482 -12.05 -9.91 -10.41
CA LEU A 482 -11.31 -11.11 -9.98
C LEU A 482 -10.51 -11.78 -11.12
N ASN A 483 -10.88 -11.55 -12.38
CA ASN A 483 -10.10 -12.06 -13.52
C ASN A 483 -8.80 -11.27 -13.76
N SER A 484 -8.70 -10.03 -13.27
CA SER A 484 -7.55 -9.14 -13.48
C SER A 484 -6.67 -8.93 -12.24
N ILE A 485 -7.05 -9.45 -11.07
CA ILE A 485 -6.25 -9.36 -9.84
C ILE A 485 -5.89 -10.78 -9.39
N ARG A 486 -4.59 -11.07 -9.31
CA ARG A 486 -4.09 -12.36 -8.81
C ARG A 486 -3.43 -12.17 -7.45
N PHE A 487 -3.77 -13.06 -6.53
CA PHE A 487 -3.17 -13.14 -5.20
C PHE A 487 -2.18 -14.29 -5.16
N ILE A 488 -0.96 -14.02 -4.69
CA ILE A 488 0.00 -15.08 -4.37
C ILE A 488 -0.12 -15.43 -2.88
N GLU A 489 -1.05 -16.33 -2.57
CA GLU A 489 -1.08 -17.06 -1.30
C GLU A 489 -0.66 -18.51 -1.56
N GLU A 490 0.62 -18.83 -1.39
CA GLU A 490 1.07 -20.21 -1.54
C GLU A 490 0.65 -21.05 -0.33
N ASN A 491 -0.38 -21.87 -0.53
CA ASN A 491 -0.72 -22.95 0.38
C ASN A 491 0.44 -23.96 0.40
N VAL A 492 1.07 -24.11 1.56
CA VAL A 492 2.05 -25.17 1.84
C VAL A 492 1.37 -26.53 1.63
N ARG A 493 1.49 -27.10 0.43
CA ARG A 493 1.33 -28.54 0.23
C ARG A 493 2.66 -29.17 0.57
N HIS A 494 2.75 -29.77 1.75
CA HIS A 494 3.73 -30.83 1.99
C HIS A 494 3.43 -31.98 1.04
N SER A 495 4.09 -32.02 -0.11
CA SER A 495 4.15 -33.24 -0.92
C SER A 495 5.15 -34.19 -0.27
N GLY A 496 4.65 -34.97 0.69
CA GLY A 496 5.30 -36.20 1.09
C GLY A 496 5.08 -37.26 0.00
N ARG A 497 6.13 -37.54 -0.79
CA ARG A 497 6.69 -38.88 -1.05
C ARG A 497 7.83 -38.82 -2.04
#